data_AF-A0A931U4D3-F1
#
_entry.id   AF-A0A931U4D3-F1
#
_cell.length_a   1.000
_cell.length_b   1.000
_cell.length_c   1.000
_cell.angle_alpha   90.00
_cell.angle_beta   90.00
_cell.angle_gamma   90.00
#
_symmetry.space_group_name_H-M   'P 1'
#
loop_
_entity.id
_entity.type
_entity.pdbx_description
1 polymer ?
#
loop_
_entity_poly.entity_id
_entity_poly.type
_entity_poly.pdbx_seq_one_letter_code
_entity_poly.pdbx_strand_id
1 'polypeptide(L)'
;MELLWYGLSAFRLRGREATVVTEPYTRASGLIPPRIAADIVTFSRQPVPPLDDVGITGTPQVVAGPGEYEIKGVSINGIRMRRGERAAAGRQHTTVYLMELDGVIVCHLGELDHVVGRVAAVDCRAVAGVEGEDKLGGEG
;
A
#
# COMPACT_ATOMS: atom_id res chain seq x y z
N MET A 1 -18.82 -1.50 -1.10
CA MET A 1 -17.44 -1.34 -0.60
C MET A 1 -17.39 -1.21 0.92
N GLU A 2 -16.50 -1.96 1.57
CA GLU A 2 -16.04 -1.81 2.97
C GLU A 2 -14.54 -1.54 2.97
N LEU A 3 -14.07 -0.62 3.83
CA LEU A 3 -12.66 -0.35 4.09
C LEU A 3 -12.34 -0.65 5.56
N LEU A 4 -11.38 -1.52 5.81
CA LEU A 4 -10.89 -1.85 7.15
C LEU A 4 -9.39 -1.60 7.24
N TRP A 5 -8.95 -0.91 8.29
CA TRP A 5 -7.53 -0.69 8.56
C TRP A 5 -7.02 -1.70 9.60
N TYR A 6 -5.94 -2.39 9.27
CA TYR A 6 -5.32 -3.39 10.13
C TYR A 6 -4.09 -2.86 10.89
N GLY A 7 -3.63 -1.65 10.59
CA GLY A 7 -2.42 -1.06 11.16
C GLY A 7 -1.38 -0.77 10.08
N LEU A 8 -0.47 0.17 10.34
CA LEU A 8 0.56 0.61 9.40
C LEU A 8 -0.05 0.95 8.03
N SER A 9 0.53 0.44 6.95
CA SER A 9 0.08 0.57 5.57
C SER A 9 -1.00 -0.44 5.16
N ALA A 10 -1.46 -1.28 6.09
CA ALA A 10 -2.33 -2.42 5.79
C ALA A 10 -3.82 -2.06 5.81
N PHE A 11 -4.43 -2.01 4.63
CA PHE A 11 -5.87 -1.79 4.46
C PHE A 11 -6.47 -2.97 3.71
N ARG A 12 -7.69 -3.35 4.07
CA ARG A 12 -8.53 -4.26 3.30
C ARG A 12 -9.69 -3.50 2.69
N LEU A 13 -9.78 -3.58 1.37
CA LEU A 13 -10.87 -3.05 0.57
C LEU A 13 -11.71 -4.24 0.11
N ARG A 14 -12.93 -4.35 0.61
CA ARG A 14 -13.86 -5.41 0.20
C ARG A 14 -14.92 -4.81 -0.71
N GLY A 15 -14.82 -5.13 -2.00
CA GLY A 15 -15.85 -4.86 -2.99
C GLY A 15 -16.89 -5.98 -3.06
N ARG A 16 -17.75 -5.91 -4.07
CA ARG A 16 -18.73 -6.98 -4.35
C ARG A 16 -18.09 -8.25 -4.90
N GLU A 17 -17.09 -8.10 -5.76
CA GLU A 17 -16.46 -9.21 -6.51
C GLU A 17 -15.11 -9.64 -5.97
N ALA A 18 -14.40 -8.76 -5.25
CA ALA A 18 -13.04 -9.01 -4.81
C ALA A 18 -12.71 -8.33 -3.47
N THR A 19 -11.74 -8.92 -2.77
CA THR A 19 -11.07 -8.34 -1.61
C THR A 19 -9.63 -7.99 -1.97
N VAL A 20 -9.27 -6.72 -1.85
CA VAL A 20 -7.90 -6.21 -2.00
C VAL A 20 -7.29 -5.97 -0.64
N VAL A 21 -6.06 -6.41 -0.42
CA VAL A 21 -5.25 -6.03 0.74
C VAL A 21 -4.03 -5.24 0.29
N THR A 22 -3.82 -4.07 0.87
CA THR A 22 -2.64 -3.24 0.58
C THR A 22 -1.56 -3.48 1.62
N GLU A 23 -0.30 -3.60 1.22
CA GLU A 23 0.87 -3.58 2.12
C GLU A 23 0.69 -4.30 3.47
N PRO A 24 0.32 -5.59 3.48
CA PRO A 24 0.27 -6.34 4.72
C PRO A 24 1.69 -6.47 5.30
N TYR A 25 1.80 -6.34 6.61
CA TYR A 25 3.08 -6.30 7.31
C TYR A 25 3.46 -7.67 7.88
N THR A 26 4.75 -7.92 8.05
CA THR A 26 5.25 -9.13 8.73
C THR A 26 5.33 -8.91 10.24
N ARG A 27 5.62 -9.99 11.00
CA ARG A 27 5.92 -9.91 12.43
C ARG A 27 7.14 -9.03 12.78
N ALA A 28 8.01 -8.73 11.82
CA ALA A 28 9.15 -7.83 12.02
C ALA A 28 8.71 -6.40 12.38
N SER A 29 7.46 -6.04 12.10
CA SER A 29 6.85 -4.77 12.54
C SER A 29 6.60 -4.70 14.06
N GLY A 30 6.76 -5.80 14.81
CA GLY A 30 6.35 -5.89 16.21
C GLY A 30 4.87 -6.15 16.42
N LEU A 31 4.08 -6.18 15.35
CA LEU A 31 2.65 -6.51 15.37
C LEU A 31 2.41 -7.95 14.92
N ILE A 32 1.25 -8.51 15.29
CA ILE A 32 0.79 -9.81 14.79
C ILE A 32 -0.02 -9.55 13.52
N PRO A 33 0.42 -10.05 12.34
CA PRO A 33 -0.35 -9.90 11.12
C PRO A 33 -1.69 -10.63 11.24
N PRO A 34 -2.81 -10.00 10.89
CA PRO A 34 -4.11 -10.66 10.83
C PRO A 34 -4.11 -11.75 9.75
N ARG A 35 -4.86 -12.83 9.98
CA ARG A 35 -5.12 -13.82 8.91
C ARG A 35 -6.22 -13.32 8.00
N ILE A 36 -5.89 -13.02 6.74
CA ILE A 36 -6.82 -12.44 5.78
C ILE A 36 -6.82 -13.29 4.50
N ALA A 37 -8.00 -13.77 4.10
CA ALA A 37 -8.22 -14.27 2.74
C ALA A 37 -8.41 -13.07 1.81
N ALA A 38 -7.63 -13.01 0.73
CA ALA A 38 -7.66 -11.93 -0.24
C ALA A 38 -7.68 -12.49 -1.66
N ASP A 39 -8.23 -11.71 -2.58
CA ASP A 39 -8.16 -11.98 -4.01
C ASP A 39 -6.96 -11.30 -4.65
N ILE A 40 -6.60 -10.11 -4.14
CA ILE A 40 -5.53 -9.27 -4.64
C ILE A 40 -4.72 -8.74 -3.46
N VAL A 41 -3.40 -8.75 -3.59
CA VAL A 41 -2.50 -8.09 -2.62
C VAL A 41 -1.58 -7.13 -3.36
N THR A 42 -1.48 -5.89 -2.88
CA THR A 42 -0.58 -4.90 -3.45
C THR A 42 0.65 -4.69 -2.57
N PHE A 43 1.82 -4.64 -3.20
CA PHE A 43 3.08 -4.23 -2.58
C PHE A 43 3.69 -3.10 -3.41
N SER A 44 3.90 -1.94 -2.79
CA SER A 44 4.48 -0.76 -3.41
C SER A 44 5.98 -0.92 -3.67
N ARG A 45 6.64 -1.86 -3.00
CA ARG A 45 8.09 -2.11 -3.10
C ARG A 45 8.43 -3.58 -3.26
N GLN A 46 9.67 -3.83 -3.66
CA GLN A 46 10.29 -5.14 -3.75
C GLN A 46 11.52 -5.22 -2.83
N PRO A 47 11.92 -6.42 -2.40
CA PRO A 47 11.27 -7.72 -2.66
C PRO A 47 9.95 -7.89 -1.89
N VAL A 48 9.03 -8.67 -2.46
CA VAL A 48 7.77 -9.05 -1.81
C VAL A 48 8.05 -10.14 -0.76
N PRO A 49 7.56 -10.02 0.48
CA PRO A 49 7.69 -11.06 1.49
C PRO A 49 6.83 -12.29 1.14
N PRO A 50 7.15 -13.49 1.66
CA PRO A 50 6.24 -14.63 1.57
C PRO A 50 4.85 -14.27 2.12
N LEU A 51 3.79 -14.66 1.40
CA LEU A 51 2.42 -14.27 1.75
C LEU A 51 1.97 -14.81 3.12
N ASP A 52 2.47 -15.99 3.51
CA ASP A 52 2.22 -16.57 4.83
C ASP A 52 2.80 -15.71 5.97
N ASP A 53 3.96 -15.07 5.74
CA ASP A 53 4.63 -14.23 6.74
C ASP A 53 3.88 -12.92 7.02
N VAL A 54 3.06 -12.49 6.05
CA VAL A 54 2.20 -11.30 6.14
C VAL A 54 0.73 -11.66 6.42
N GLY A 55 0.44 -12.92 6.75
CA GLY A 55 -0.88 -13.36 7.17
C GLY A 55 -1.91 -13.50 6.04
N ILE A 56 -1.49 -13.47 4.77
CA ILE A 56 -2.40 -13.66 3.65
C ILE A 56 -2.61 -15.15 3.38
N THR A 57 -3.88 -15.55 3.22
CA THR A 57 -4.28 -16.92 2.91
C THR A 57 -4.94 -17.03 1.54
N GLY A 58 -5.00 -18.25 1.01
CA GLY A 58 -5.56 -18.53 -0.32
C GLY A 58 -4.52 -18.35 -1.43
N THR A 59 -4.97 -18.04 -2.64
CA THR A 59 -4.12 -17.85 -3.83
C THR A 59 -4.42 -16.50 -4.49
N PRO A 60 -4.08 -15.38 -3.82
CA PRO A 60 -4.32 -14.06 -4.38
C PRO A 60 -3.42 -13.78 -5.59
N GLN A 61 -3.84 -12.83 -6.42
CA GLN A 61 -2.95 -12.19 -7.38
C GLN A 61 -2.10 -11.15 -6.65
N VAL A 62 -0.78 -11.22 -6.83
CA VAL A 62 0.16 -10.25 -6.24
C VAL A 62 0.48 -9.17 -7.25
N VAL A 63 0.18 -7.92 -6.91
CA VAL A 63 0.50 -6.74 -7.71
C VAL A 63 1.66 -6.02 -7.03
N ALA A 64 2.84 -6.09 -7.65
CA ALA A 64 4.09 -5.60 -7.05
C ALA A 64 4.97 -4.87 -8.07
N GLY A 65 4.45 -3.79 -8.64
CA GLY A 65 5.15 -2.94 -9.59
C GLY A 65 4.20 -2.00 -10.35
N PRO A 66 4.76 -1.07 -11.14
CA PRO A 66 3.97 -0.20 -12.00
C PRO A 66 3.33 -0.98 -13.15
N GLY A 67 2.16 -0.51 -13.59
CA GLY A 67 1.40 -1.12 -14.68
C GLY A 67 -0.10 -0.90 -14.53
N GLU A 68 -0.85 -1.33 -15.52
CA GLU A 68 -2.32 -1.37 -15.49
C GLU A 68 -2.76 -2.83 -15.30
N TYR A 69 -3.66 -3.06 -14.37
CA TYR A 69 -4.16 -4.39 -14.01
C TYR A 69 -5.69 -4.35 -13.92
N GLU A 70 -6.35 -5.41 -14.37
CA GLU A 70 -7.79 -5.61 -14.23
C GLU A 70 -8.00 -7.02 -13.67
N ILE A 71 -8.44 -7.12 -12.42
CA ILE A 71 -8.52 -8.40 -11.71
C ILE A 71 -9.85 -8.47 -10.97
N LYS A 72 -10.72 -9.42 -11.37
CA LYS A 72 -12.05 -9.63 -10.75
C LYS A 72 -12.86 -8.33 -10.61
N GLY A 73 -12.92 -7.54 -11.69
CA GLY A 73 -13.66 -6.27 -11.72
C GLY A 73 -13.04 -5.14 -10.90
N VAL A 74 -11.80 -5.30 -10.42
CA VAL A 74 -11.00 -4.26 -9.78
C VAL A 74 -9.99 -3.73 -10.79
N SER A 75 -10.08 -2.44 -11.09
CA SER A 75 -9.09 -1.74 -11.92
C SER A 75 -7.98 -1.20 -11.03
N ILE A 76 -6.71 -1.47 -11.38
CA ILE A 76 -5.54 -1.04 -10.60
C ILE A 76 -4.53 -0.38 -11.53
N ASN A 77 -4.19 0.88 -11.22
CA ASN A 77 -3.15 1.64 -11.90
C ASN A 77 -1.97 1.83 -10.96
N GLY A 78 -0.87 1.11 -11.21
CA GLY A 78 0.40 1.22 -10.51
C GLY A 78 1.32 2.25 -11.16
N ILE A 79 1.69 3.29 -10.43
CA ILE A 79 2.53 4.39 -10.92
C ILE A 79 3.84 4.40 -10.17
N ARG A 80 4.95 4.27 -10.89
CA ARG A 80 6.30 4.32 -10.31
C ARG A 80 6.62 5.75 -9.87
N MET A 81 6.96 5.90 -8.60
CA MET A 81 7.44 7.14 -8.02
C MET A 81 8.85 6.96 -7.45
N ARG A 82 9.65 8.03 -7.47
CA ARG A 82 10.98 8.06 -6.83
C ARG A 82 10.79 8.49 -5.38
N ARG A 83 11.45 7.84 -4.42
CA ARG A 83 11.54 8.36 -3.04
C ARG A 83 12.47 9.60 -3.01
N GLY A 84 12.22 10.54 -2.13
CA GLY A 84 12.91 11.82 -2.00
C GLY A 84 14.37 11.68 -1.56
N GLU A 85 15.05 12.83 -1.44
CA GLU A 85 16.50 12.90 -1.16
C GLU A 85 16.92 12.34 0.21
N ARG A 86 15.96 12.14 1.15
CA ARG A 86 16.23 11.49 2.45
C ARG A 86 16.50 9.99 2.33
N ALA A 87 16.17 9.35 1.21
CA ALA A 87 16.55 7.96 0.96
C ALA A 87 18.04 7.89 0.58
N ALA A 88 18.86 7.29 1.44
CA ALA A 88 20.30 7.15 1.27
C ALA A 88 20.71 6.77 -0.16
N ALA A 89 21.47 7.64 -0.83
CA ALA A 89 22.32 7.45 -2.03
C ALA A 89 21.92 6.35 -3.06
N GLY A 90 20.64 6.11 -3.26
CA GLY A 90 20.13 4.99 -4.05
C GLY A 90 18.77 5.33 -4.65
N ARG A 91 18.56 4.93 -5.90
CA ARG A 91 17.29 5.10 -6.64
C ARG A 91 16.20 4.19 -6.05
N GLN A 92 15.77 4.46 -4.82
CA GLN A 92 14.65 3.74 -4.24
C GLN A 92 13.35 4.25 -4.83
N HIS A 93 12.56 3.33 -5.35
CA HIS A 93 11.26 3.61 -5.93
C HIS A 93 10.17 2.97 -5.10
N THR A 94 9.00 3.59 -5.14
CA THR A 94 7.75 3.05 -4.62
C THR A 94 6.71 3.07 -5.74
N THR A 95 5.74 2.19 -5.69
CA THR A 95 4.61 2.18 -6.61
C THR A 95 3.38 2.70 -5.89
N VAL A 96 2.82 3.80 -6.38
CA VAL A 96 1.50 4.29 -5.96
C VAL A 96 0.45 3.47 -6.68
N TYR A 97 -0.58 3.01 -5.98
CA TYR A 97 -1.71 2.32 -6.59
C TYR A 97 -2.97 3.15 -6.51
N LEU A 98 -3.61 3.41 -7.65
CA LEU A 98 -5.01 3.78 -7.71
C LEU A 98 -5.82 2.52 -7.98
N MET A 99 -6.75 2.20 -7.08
CA MET A 99 -7.57 1.01 -7.13
C MET A 99 -9.04 1.43 -7.19
N GLU A 100 -9.73 1.05 -8.25
CA GLU A 100 -11.16 1.29 -8.41
C GLU A 100 -11.92 0.00 -8.14
N LEU A 101 -12.86 0.05 -7.18
CA LEU A 101 -13.71 -1.08 -6.82
C LEU A 101 -15.08 -0.59 -6.35
N ASP A 102 -16.15 -1.21 -6.88
CA ASP A 102 -17.54 -0.76 -6.72
C ASP A 102 -17.77 0.73 -7.07
N GLY A 103 -17.01 1.29 -8.02
CA GLY A 103 -17.09 2.69 -8.44
C GLY A 103 -16.46 3.70 -7.46
N VAL A 104 -15.66 3.22 -6.50
CA VAL A 104 -14.90 4.06 -5.57
C VAL A 104 -13.41 3.93 -5.88
N ILE A 105 -12.72 5.06 -6.00
CA ILE A 105 -11.28 5.11 -6.31
C ILE A 105 -10.48 5.35 -5.01
N VAL A 106 -9.71 4.35 -4.62
CA VAL A 106 -8.79 4.39 -3.47
C VAL A 106 -7.36 4.54 -3.96
N CYS A 107 -6.66 5.57 -3.50
CA CYS A 107 -5.24 5.76 -3.77
C CYS A 107 -4.39 5.38 -2.55
N HIS A 108 -3.55 4.35 -2.72
CA HIS A 108 -2.53 3.94 -1.76
C HIS A 108 -1.18 4.45 -2.22
N LEU A 109 -0.57 5.31 -1.41
CA LEU A 109 0.66 6.02 -1.78
C LEU A 109 1.95 5.23 -1.55
N GLY A 110 1.89 4.07 -0.89
CA GLY A 110 3.08 3.37 -0.44
C GLY A 110 3.96 4.23 0.49
N GLU A 111 5.26 4.00 0.44
CA GLU A 111 6.26 4.74 1.25
C GLU A 111 6.77 6.01 0.55
N LEU A 112 5.86 6.89 0.16
CA LEU A 112 6.19 8.23 -0.31
C LEU A 112 6.61 9.13 0.87
N ASP A 113 7.70 9.86 0.68
CA ASP A 113 8.38 10.70 1.67
C ASP A 113 8.48 12.18 1.23
N HIS A 114 7.78 12.54 0.16
CA HIS A 114 7.71 13.90 -0.36
C HIS A 114 6.30 14.20 -0.89
N VAL A 115 6.02 15.49 -1.08
CA VAL A 115 4.74 15.94 -1.61
C VAL A 115 4.65 15.54 -3.09
N VAL A 116 3.74 14.64 -3.39
CA VAL A 116 3.26 14.40 -4.76
C VAL A 116 2.36 15.57 -5.16
N GLY A 117 2.50 16.01 -6.41
CA GLY A 117 1.64 17.04 -7.01
C GLY A 117 0.19 16.57 -7.17
N ARG A 118 -0.44 16.86 -8.31
CA ARG A 118 -1.80 16.37 -8.56
C ARG A 118 -1.81 14.85 -8.71
N VAL A 119 -2.51 14.18 -7.82
CA VAL A 119 -3.08 12.86 -8.06
C VAL A 119 -4.43 13.09 -8.76
N ALA A 120 -4.91 12.13 -9.57
CA ALA A 120 -6.27 12.17 -10.11
C ALA A 120 -7.31 12.34 -8.98
N ALA A 121 -8.56 12.67 -9.33
CA ALA A 121 -9.63 12.71 -8.33
C ALA A 121 -9.72 11.35 -7.63
N VAL A 122 -9.58 11.34 -6.30
CA VAL A 122 -9.58 10.13 -5.48
C VAL A 122 -10.57 10.33 -4.34
N ASP A 123 -11.37 9.30 -4.07
CA ASP A 123 -12.37 9.33 -2.99
C ASP A 123 -11.72 9.09 -1.63
N CYS A 124 -10.64 8.30 -1.61
CA CYS A 124 -9.91 7.93 -0.41
C CYS A 124 -8.39 7.97 -0.66
N ARG A 125 -7.64 8.65 0.23
CA ARG A 125 -6.18 8.65 0.24
C ARG A 125 -5.66 7.92 1.47
N ALA A 126 -5.05 6.75 1.27
CA ALA A 126 -4.39 6.01 2.34
C ALA A 126 -2.90 6.41 2.38
N VAL A 127 -2.48 7.04 3.48
CA VAL A 127 -1.09 7.40 3.76
C VAL A 127 -0.66 6.66 5.01
N ALA A 128 0.38 5.85 4.90
CA ALA A 128 1.03 5.30 6.08
C ALA A 128 1.93 6.37 6.69
N GLY A 129 1.74 6.68 7.97
CA GLY A 129 2.62 7.58 8.70
C GLY A 129 4.03 7.01 8.76
N VAL A 130 5.03 7.81 8.38
CA VAL A 130 6.42 7.59 8.77
C VAL A 130 6.56 8.09 10.20
N GLU A 131 6.92 7.23 11.15
CA GLU A 131 7.45 7.70 12.43
C GLU A 131 8.75 8.46 12.13
N GLY A 132 8.66 9.78 12.12
CA GLY A 132 9.80 10.64 12.38
C GLY A 132 9.79 10.94 13.87
N GLU A 133 10.84 10.56 14.59
CA GLU A 133 11.17 11.26 15.83
C GLU A 133 11.42 12.72 15.46
N ASP A 134 10.42 13.57 15.68
CA ASP A 134 10.67 15.00 15.87
C ASP A 134 11.52 15.12 17.14
N LYS A 135 12.84 15.04 16.98
CA LYS A 135 13.74 15.68 17.92
C LYS A 135 13.52 17.18 17.76
N LEU A 136 12.52 17.68 18.48
CA LEU A 136 12.43 19.08 18.86
C LEU A 136 13.80 19.45 19.42
N GLY A 137 14.53 20.25 18.66
CA GLY A 137 15.77 20.85 19.11
C GLY A 137 15.48 21.60 20.40
N GLY A 138 15.95 21.07 21.52
CA GLY A 138 16.11 21.84 22.74
C GLY A 138 17.15 22.91 22.44
N GLU A 139 16.71 24.16 22.51
CA GLU A 139 17.59 25.32 22.60
C GLU A 139 18.57 25.11 23.76
N GLY A 140 19.84 25.37 23.49
CA GLY A 140 20.93 25.49 24.46
C GLY A 140 21.83 26.64 24.03
#